data_AF-A0A3D6BZA2-F1
#
_entry.id   AF-A0A3D6BZA2-F1
#
_cell.length_a   1.000
_cell.length_b   1.000
_cell.length_c   1.000
_cell.angle_alpha   90.00
_cell.angle_beta   90.00
_cell.angle_gamma   90.00
#
_symmetry.space_group_name_H-M   'P 1'
#
loop_
_entity.id
_entity.type
_entity.pdbx_description
1 polymer ?
#
loop_
_entity_poly.entity_id
_entity_poly.type
_entity_poly.pdbx_seq_one_letter_code
_entity_poly.pdbx_strand_id
1 'polypeptide(L)'
;PIQETGPQPLKLVGSYARAGRDLLIIVRLRRMGDAASQDLAVVQGTVPRTGLDRAWLAPRFDRMARTLVRLLESDYTGMQSLTISTQPFRPGNPAKGDLMLGREVAKYMTDALASSYVFQNAGTSFSPPNALLTGEYRQVSGHMVFHAAVKDRLTGKKLSGASFDIPMERIPPDLLALRIQTLDDLAEQTARALVLAYGQRNDGPAGTVFVGRHSFPDARSEAMVPLSLLLSEKFKTLLSGYRQFSVTDDPAADSDLRLSGNILKGDTGLTLAVALEKMEITDRGMTFNQIASVQETLDSRYCREHWFDFTMQGKIAFFLNTLVEDSLNALPQKERADIQIHRFTLRDSRYYSSFSDILNTRILDYFSGSRFFVPVMDTAARMDRLKSGGAYIPASSKVPGTVEAAMVNAPYFLRGSFRPTTRGGVSISASLAATDGRILASASTKIPAYLTDRDTLEPVADERSRQEIDLFEAPLGKTAGLKLMTQKGRNNVSFKRGETVSFFVRSDRNVYLNIFAMDAERTIYRIFPNRFTGTNPQVLAGRVTAIPDGSYADNFSFRVEGSLGNELVFAFASDRPLPELPGSIDTGFYGMTRIGLDVKEIKQWFADHAARYGAELIWDALPMLTRP
;
A
#
# COMPACT_ATOMS: atom_id res chain seq x y z
N PRO A 1 19.91 -43.22 35.93
CA PRO A 1 20.65 -43.65 34.73
C PRO A 1 21.38 -44.96 35.01
N ILE A 2 20.83 -46.08 34.51
CA ILE A 2 21.55 -47.34 34.47
C ILE A 2 22.53 -47.21 33.30
N GLN A 3 23.83 -47.13 33.59
CA GLN A 3 24.85 -47.13 32.55
C GLN A 3 24.84 -48.51 31.86
N GLU A 4 24.53 -48.53 30.57
CA GLU A 4 24.59 -49.72 29.73
C GLU A 4 26.07 -50.03 29.44
N THR A 5 26.72 -50.87 30.26
CA THR A 5 28.09 -51.33 30.04
C THR A 5 28.11 -52.84 29.74
N GLY A 6 28.53 -53.20 28.52
CA GLY A 6 28.72 -54.58 28.07
C GLY A 6 28.16 -54.86 26.67
N PRO A 7 28.63 -55.91 25.97
CA PRO A 7 28.20 -56.24 24.60
C PRO A 7 26.75 -56.71 24.50
N GLN A 8 26.10 -57.03 25.62
CA GLN A 8 24.69 -57.46 25.69
C GLN A 8 24.00 -56.82 26.90
N PRO A 9 23.64 -55.52 26.83
CA PRO A 9 23.10 -54.81 27.98
C PRO A 9 21.77 -55.41 28.45
N LEU A 10 21.56 -55.39 29.76
CA LEU A 10 20.26 -55.73 30.35
C LEU A 10 19.36 -54.49 30.36
N LYS A 11 18.13 -54.66 29.87
CA LYS A 11 17.15 -53.58 29.75
C LYS A 11 15.86 -53.95 30.45
N LEU A 12 15.41 -53.08 31.34
CA LEU A 12 14.08 -53.19 31.95
C LEU A 12 13.05 -52.50 31.04
N VAL A 13 12.05 -53.24 30.57
CA VAL A 13 11.00 -52.78 29.65
C VAL A 13 9.64 -52.97 30.30
N GLY A 14 8.99 -51.87 30.66
CA GLY A 14 7.60 -51.85 31.11
C GLY A 14 6.62 -51.65 29.95
N SER A 15 5.53 -52.40 29.97
CA SER A 15 4.33 -52.21 29.13
C SER A 15 3.09 -52.29 30.01
N TYR A 16 1.98 -51.73 29.56
CA TYR A 16 0.70 -51.91 30.24
C TYR A 16 -0.43 -52.02 29.22
N ALA A 17 -1.50 -52.73 29.59
CA ALA A 17 -2.67 -52.95 28.78
C ALA A 17 -3.93 -52.87 29.64
N ARG A 18 -5.07 -52.57 29.02
CA ARG A 18 -6.36 -52.64 29.71
C ARG A 18 -6.78 -54.10 29.82
N ALA A 19 -7.04 -54.58 31.04
CA ALA A 19 -7.58 -55.91 31.32
C ALA A 19 -8.93 -55.75 32.04
N GLY A 20 -10.01 -55.60 31.26
CA GLY A 20 -11.34 -55.34 31.80
C GLY A 20 -11.46 -53.98 32.51
N ARG A 21 -11.65 -54.02 33.85
CA ARG A 21 -11.70 -52.85 34.74
C ARG A 21 -10.34 -52.48 35.33
N ASP A 22 -9.32 -53.31 35.13
CA ASP A 22 -8.00 -53.13 35.72
C ASP A 22 -6.95 -52.79 34.66
N LEU A 23 -5.80 -52.30 35.12
CA LEU A 23 -4.62 -52.06 34.30
C LEU A 23 -3.64 -53.22 34.50
N LEU A 24 -3.40 -54.02 33.47
CA LEU A 24 -2.33 -55.02 33.47
C LEU A 24 -1.01 -54.30 33.20
N ILE A 25 -0.06 -54.39 34.11
CA ILE A 25 1.32 -53.91 33.95
C ILE A 25 2.19 -55.13 33.75
N ILE A 26 3.04 -55.11 32.72
CA ILE A 26 4.01 -56.17 32.43
C ILE A 26 5.39 -55.52 32.37
N VAL A 27 6.28 -55.93 33.27
CA VAL A 27 7.69 -55.51 33.31
C VAL A 27 8.56 -56.68 32.87
N ARG A 28 9.38 -56.47 31.84
CA ARG A 28 10.30 -57.46 31.30
C ARG A 28 11.73 -57.02 31.55
N LEU A 29 12.55 -57.86 32.16
CA LEU A 29 14.00 -57.69 32.12
C LEU A 29 14.51 -58.44 30.89
N ARG A 30 15.05 -57.72 29.92
CA ARG A 30 15.52 -58.28 28.64
C ARG A 30 17.04 -58.22 28.56
N ARG A 31 17.67 -59.28 28.06
CA ARG A 31 19.04 -59.25 27.56
C ARG A 31 19.01 -58.85 26.09
N MET A 32 19.63 -57.73 25.77
CA MET A 32 19.71 -57.24 24.38
C MET A 32 20.83 -58.01 23.67
N GLY A 33 20.54 -58.64 22.53
CA GLY A 33 21.53 -59.33 21.70
C GLY A 33 21.50 -58.79 20.27
N ASP A 34 22.57 -59.05 19.51
CA ASP A 34 22.81 -58.44 18.18
C ASP A 34 21.74 -58.83 17.14
N ALA A 35 21.15 -60.02 17.25
CA ALA A 35 20.12 -60.51 16.33
C ALA A 35 18.72 -60.62 16.96
N ALA A 36 18.62 -60.83 18.29
CA ALA A 36 17.36 -60.94 19.00
C ALA A 36 17.53 -60.62 20.49
N SER A 37 16.54 -59.91 21.06
CA SER A 37 16.46 -59.68 22.51
C SER A 37 15.75 -60.85 23.20
N GLN A 38 16.29 -61.32 24.33
CA GLN A 38 15.71 -62.40 25.12
C GLN A 38 15.13 -61.87 26.43
N ASP A 39 13.90 -62.23 26.78
CA ASP A 39 13.32 -61.93 28.09
C ASP A 39 13.97 -62.86 29.12
N LEU A 40 14.71 -62.28 30.07
CA LEU A 40 15.29 -63.00 31.20
C LEU A 40 14.27 -63.16 32.34
N ALA A 41 13.40 -62.17 32.52
CA ALA A 41 12.33 -62.22 33.50
C ALA A 41 11.13 -61.42 33.00
N VAL A 42 9.93 -61.89 33.30
CA VAL A 42 8.67 -61.19 33.02
C VAL A 42 7.83 -61.21 34.29
N VAL A 43 7.50 -60.03 34.79
CA VAL A 43 6.58 -59.84 35.91
C VAL A 43 5.33 -59.16 35.39
N GLN A 44 4.17 -59.67 35.76
CA GLN A 44 2.89 -59.05 35.45
C GLN A 44 2.09 -58.80 36.73
N GLY A 45 1.38 -57.70 36.77
CA GLY A 45 0.49 -57.36 37.88
C GLY A 45 -0.70 -56.56 37.38
N THR A 46 -1.85 -56.70 38.04
CA THR A 46 -3.03 -55.89 37.75
C THR A 46 -3.18 -54.80 38.80
N VAL A 47 -3.53 -53.59 38.35
CA VAL A 47 -3.83 -52.45 39.22
C VAL A 47 -5.29 -52.06 39.01
N PRO A 48 -6.13 -52.09 40.06
CA PRO A 48 -7.52 -51.65 39.96
C PRO A 48 -7.60 -50.19 39.50
N ARG A 49 -8.44 -49.88 38.50
CA ARG A 49 -8.57 -48.48 38.01
C ARG A 49 -9.11 -47.52 39.06
N THR A 50 -9.81 -48.01 40.08
CA THR A 50 -10.30 -47.20 41.19
C THR A 50 -9.16 -46.66 42.07
N GLY A 51 -8.01 -47.36 42.11
CA GLY A 51 -6.81 -46.93 42.83
C GLY A 51 -5.82 -46.14 41.98
N LEU A 52 -6.09 -45.95 40.68
CA LEU A 52 -5.25 -45.16 39.79
C LEU A 52 -5.72 -43.70 39.81
N ASP A 53 -4.79 -42.80 40.12
CA ASP A 53 -4.99 -41.37 39.90
C ASP A 53 -5.36 -41.13 38.43
N ARG A 54 -6.51 -40.49 38.18
CA ARG A 54 -6.97 -40.17 36.83
C ARG A 54 -5.96 -39.31 36.07
N ALA A 55 -5.15 -38.51 36.75
CA ALA A 55 -4.06 -37.74 36.15
C ALA A 55 -2.97 -38.63 35.51
N TRP A 56 -2.77 -39.86 36.01
CA TRP A 56 -1.81 -40.81 35.43
C TRP A 56 -2.29 -41.41 34.09
N LEU A 57 -3.59 -41.30 33.83
CA LEU A 57 -4.29 -41.74 32.64
C LEU A 57 -4.69 -40.59 31.70
N ALA A 58 -4.48 -39.34 32.11
CA ALA A 58 -4.57 -38.19 31.23
C ALA A 58 -3.61 -38.39 30.05
N PRO A 59 -4.00 -38.08 28.81
CA PRO A 59 -3.14 -38.26 27.66
C PRO A 59 -1.99 -37.29 27.83
N ARG A 60 -0.81 -37.85 28.08
CA ARG A 60 0.40 -37.06 28.08
C ARG A 60 0.98 -37.16 26.68
N PHE A 61 1.02 -36.04 25.97
CA PHE A 61 1.59 -35.98 24.63
C PHE A 61 3.04 -36.49 24.58
N ASP A 62 3.78 -36.42 25.70
CA ASP A 62 5.09 -37.06 25.83
C ASP A 62 5.05 -38.59 25.64
N ARG A 63 4.04 -39.27 26.22
CA ARG A 63 3.86 -40.71 26.07
C ARG A 63 3.43 -41.06 24.65
N MET A 64 2.48 -40.31 24.11
CA MET A 64 2.05 -40.47 22.72
C MET A 64 3.23 -40.34 21.76
N ALA A 65 4.03 -39.29 21.90
CA ALA A 65 5.19 -39.04 21.05
C ALA A 65 6.23 -40.16 21.15
N ARG A 66 6.55 -40.62 22.38
CA ARG A 66 7.43 -41.77 22.58
C ARG A 66 6.88 -43.06 21.95
N THR A 67 5.58 -43.28 22.02
CA THR A 67 4.95 -44.44 21.37
C THR A 67 5.02 -44.31 19.85
N LEU A 68 4.67 -43.16 19.28
CA LEU A 68 4.80 -42.90 17.84
C LEU A 68 6.24 -43.10 17.37
N VAL A 69 7.23 -42.56 18.09
CA VAL A 69 8.65 -42.74 17.75
C VAL A 69 9.06 -44.20 17.81
N ARG A 70 8.64 -44.98 18.81
CA ARG A 70 8.92 -46.43 18.85
C ARG A 70 8.29 -47.20 17.68
N LEU A 71 7.08 -46.81 17.28
CA LEU A 71 6.43 -47.38 16.11
C LEU A 71 7.21 -47.01 14.83
N LEU A 72 7.69 -45.76 14.74
CA LEU A 72 8.55 -45.34 13.63
C LEU A 72 9.87 -46.12 13.61
N GLU A 73 10.50 -46.35 14.76
CA GLU A 73 11.71 -47.19 14.87
C GLU A 73 11.44 -48.61 14.37
N SER A 74 10.28 -49.20 14.72
CA SER A 74 9.92 -50.56 14.31
C SER A 74 9.62 -50.70 12.81
N ASP A 75 9.15 -49.63 12.17
CA ASP A 75 8.85 -49.59 10.73
C ASP A 75 10.05 -49.08 9.90
N TYR A 76 11.15 -48.65 10.54
CA TYR A 76 12.31 -48.11 9.86
C TYR A 76 13.23 -49.22 9.34
N THR A 77 13.38 -49.29 8.02
CA THR A 77 14.20 -50.31 7.34
C THR A 77 15.57 -49.78 6.90
N GLY A 78 15.97 -48.56 7.29
CA GLY A 78 17.23 -47.95 6.86
C GLY A 78 18.43 -48.41 7.71
N MET A 79 19.61 -48.49 7.09
CA MET A 79 20.84 -48.98 7.75
C MET A 79 21.65 -47.88 8.46
N GLN A 80 21.25 -46.61 8.40
CA GLN A 80 22.01 -45.48 8.94
C GLN A 80 21.19 -44.63 9.93
N SER A 81 21.88 -44.03 10.89
CA SER A 81 21.32 -43.01 11.79
C SER A 81 20.89 -41.77 11.00
N LEU A 82 19.69 -41.26 11.25
CA LEU A 82 19.17 -40.07 10.57
C LEU A 82 19.28 -38.83 11.44
N THR A 83 19.56 -37.69 10.81
CA THR A 83 19.36 -36.36 11.41
C THR A 83 18.00 -35.86 10.97
N ILE A 84 17.03 -35.88 11.88
CA ILE A 84 15.62 -35.58 11.58
C ILE A 84 15.27 -34.15 11.99
N SER A 85 14.58 -33.42 11.10
CA SER A 85 13.86 -32.19 11.44
C SER A 85 12.38 -32.48 11.69
N THR A 86 11.83 -31.93 12.77
CA THR A 86 10.41 -32.04 13.12
C THR A 86 9.59 -30.87 12.58
N GLN A 87 8.50 -31.17 11.89
CA GLN A 87 7.50 -30.16 11.51
C GLN A 87 6.25 -30.25 12.39
N PRO A 88 5.50 -29.14 12.58
CA PRO A 88 4.17 -29.18 13.17
C PRO A 88 3.28 -30.17 12.41
N PHE A 89 2.53 -30.98 13.15
CA PHE A 89 1.54 -31.85 12.53
C PHE A 89 0.44 -30.98 11.91
N ARG A 90 -0.05 -31.36 10.72
CA ARG A 90 -1.09 -30.64 9.97
C ARG A 90 -2.42 -31.41 10.02
N PRO A 91 -3.58 -30.78 9.83
CA PRO A 91 -4.83 -31.52 9.70
C PRO A 91 -4.77 -32.33 8.41
N GLY A 92 -5.17 -33.60 8.46
CA GLY A 92 -5.22 -34.45 7.26
C GLY A 92 -6.29 -34.01 6.25
N ASN A 93 -7.18 -33.10 6.65
CA ASN A 93 -8.00 -32.30 5.73
C ASN A 93 -7.64 -30.82 5.93
N PRO A 94 -6.96 -30.16 4.98
CA PRO A 94 -6.58 -28.75 5.08
C PRO A 94 -7.75 -27.80 5.37
N ALA A 95 -8.97 -28.14 4.96
CA ALA A 95 -10.15 -27.31 5.18
C ALA A 95 -10.58 -27.18 6.66
N LYS A 96 -10.05 -28.03 7.56
CA LYS A 96 -10.37 -27.97 8.99
C LYS A 96 -9.55 -26.95 9.78
N GLY A 97 -8.58 -26.29 9.13
CA GLY A 97 -7.66 -25.34 9.77
C GLY A 97 -6.65 -26.01 10.71
N ASP A 98 -5.49 -25.38 10.86
CA ASP A 98 -4.46 -25.86 11.79
C ASP A 98 -4.90 -25.64 13.24
N LEU A 99 -4.83 -26.68 14.06
CA LEU A 99 -5.04 -26.64 15.51
C LEU A 99 -3.71 -26.41 16.24
N MET A 100 -3.77 -25.81 17.42
CA MET A 100 -2.62 -25.68 18.33
C MET A 100 -1.99 -27.03 18.69
N LEU A 101 -2.81 -28.09 18.69
CA LEU A 101 -2.45 -29.48 18.85
C LEU A 101 -1.24 -29.91 18.00
N GLY A 102 -1.19 -29.48 16.74
CA GLY A 102 -0.14 -29.92 15.81
C GLY A 102 1.26 -29.49 16.23
N ARG A 103 1.40 -28.29 16.80
CA ARG A 103 2.65 -27.74 17.32
C ARG A 103 3.04 -28.39 18.64
N GLU A 104 2.07 -28.57 19.52
CA GLU A 104 2.31 -29.19 20.82
C GLU A 104 2.82 -30.63 20.65
N VAL A 105 2.20 -31.39 19.75
CA VAL A 105 2.67 -32.74 19.41
C VAL A 105 4.08 -32.72 18.83
N ALA A 106 4.40 -31.80 17.92
CA ALA A 106 5.73 -31.71 17.32
C ALA A 106 6.84 -31.39 18.34
N LYS A 107 6.54 -30.58 19.38
CA LYS A 107 7.46 -30.34 20.50
C LYS A 107 7.83 -31.65 21.19
N TYR A 108 6.83 -32.43 21.61
CA TYR A 108 7.07 -33.73 22.25
C TYR A 108 7.70 -34.77 21.32
N MET A 109 7.42 -34.72 20.01
CA MET A 109 8.09 -35.57 19.02
C MET A 109 9.59 -35.26 18.93
N THR A 110 9.98 -33.99 19.00
CA THR A 110 11.40 -33.59 19.02
C THR A 110 12.12 -34.22 20.22
N ASP A 111 11.56 -34.10 21.41
CA ASP A 111 12.12 -34.68 22.64
C ASP A 111 12.18 -36.22 22.58
N ALA A 112 11.14 -36.83 22.01
CA ALA A 112 11.07 -38.29 21.85
C ALA A 112 12.08 -38.82 20.84
N LEU A 113 12.31 -38.11 19.73
CA LEU A 113 13.33 -38.45 18.73
C LEU A 113 14.75 -38.29 19.28
N ALA A 114 15.02 -37.24 20.05
CA ALA A 114 16.32 -37.07 20.72
C ALA A 114 16.63 -38.23 21.69
N SER A 115 15.60 -38.91 22.20
CA SER A 115 15.72 -40.08 23.08
C SER A 115 15.71 -41.44 22.34
N SER A 116 15.54 -41.45 21.02
CA SER A 116 15.33 -42.67 20.21
C SER A 116 16.64 -43.26 19.74
N TYR A 117 16.89 -44.55 19.93
CA TYR A 117 18.16 -45.19 19.54
C TYR A 117 18.46 -45.11 18.03
N VAL A 118 17.43 -45.10 17.19
CA VAL A 118 17.57 -45.00 15.73
C VAL A 118 17.73 -43.55 15.28
N PHE A 119 17.12 -42.61 16.01
CA PHE A 119 17.00 -41.20 15.62
C PHE A 119 17.71 -40.22 16.56
N GLN A 120 18.63 -40.66 17.45
CA GLN A 120 19.25 -39.83 18.52
C GLN A 120 19.87 -38.52 18.01
N ASN A 121 20.29 -38.49 16.75
CA ASN A 121 20.89 -37.31 16.11
C ASN A 121 19.86 -36.26 15.65
N ALA A 122 18.57 -36.48 15.91
CA ALA A 122 17.51 -35.52 15.63
C ALA A 122 17.66 -34.26 16.50
N GLY A 123 18.03 -33.14 15.89
CA GLY A 123 18.00 -31.81 16.50
C GLY A 123 19.31 -31.32 17.16
N THR A 124 20.34 -32.14 17.31
CA THR A 124 21.61 -31.76 17.96
C THR A 124 22.82 -31.74 17.03
N SER A 125 22.69 -32.22 15.79
CA SER A 125 23.77 -32.20 14.80
C SER A 125 23.90 -30.83 14.13
N PHE A 126 25.13 -30.35 13.98
CA PHE A 126 25.46 -29.18 13.16
C PHE A 126 25.29 -29.44 11.66
N SER A 127 25.14 -30.71 11.25
CA SER A 127 24.88 -31.07 9.86
C SER A 127 23.40 -30.85 9.50
N PRO A 128 23.10 -30.38 8.27
CA PRO A 128 21.73 -30.21 7.83
C PRO A 128 20.96 -31.54 7.92
N PRO A 129 19.69 -31.51 8.37
CA PRO A 129 18.90 -32.72 8.52
C PRO A 129 18.72 -33.41 7.15
N ASN A 130 18.98 -34.72 7.11
CA ASN A 130 18.83 -35.55 5.91
C ASN A 130 17.45 -36.22 5.82
N ALA A 131 16.66 -36.16 6.89
CA ALA A 131 15.28 -36.63 6.91
C ALA A 131 14.33 -35.64 7.59
N LEU A 132 13.04 -35.76 7.28
CA LEU A 132 11.96 -34.92 7.75
C LEU A 132 10.89 -35.77 8.45
N LEU A 133 10.57 -35.44 9.69
CA LEU A 133 9.36 -35.93 10.34
C LEU A 133 8.19 -35.05 9.92
N THR A 134 7.28 -35.64 9.16
CA THR A 134 5.98 -35.06 8.81
C THR A 134 4.89 -35.71 9.65
N GLY A 135 3.83 -34.98 9.95
CA GLY A 135 2.72 -35.51 10.71
C GLY A 135 1.38 -34.94 10.28
N GLU A 136 0.36 -35.78 10.34
CA GLU A 136 -1.04 -35.41 10.10
C GLU A 136 -1.89 -35.79 11.31
N TYR A 137 -2.99 -35.06 11.57
CA TYR A 137 -4.03 -35.51 12.48
C TYR A 137 -5.42 -35.44 11.83
N ARG A 138 -6.29 -36.40 12.15
CA ARG A 138 -7.65 -36.49 11.61
C ARG A 138 -8.62 -36.86 12.72
N GLN A 139 -9.74 -36.15 12.80
CA GLN A 139 -10.82 -36.54 13.69
C GLN A 139 -11.65 -37.66 13.03
N VAL A 140 -11.69 -38.84 13.66
CA VAL A 140 -12.40 -40.04 13.20
C VAL A 140 -13.17 -40.63 14.38
N SER A 141 -14.51 -40.70 14.27
CA SER A 141 -15.37 -41.37 15.25
C SER A 141 -15.14 -40.96 16.73
N GLY A 142 -14.96 -39.66 16.98
CA GLY A 142 -14.72 -39.14 18.34
C GLY A 142 -13.27 -39.29 18.84
N HIS A 143 -12.36 -39.78 17.99
CA HIS A 143 -10.93 -39.85 18.26
C HIS A 143 -10.17 -38.88 17.35
N MET A 144 -9.03 -38.38 17.82
CA MET A 144 -8.02 -37.73 17.00
C MET A 144 -6.94 -38.76 16.66
N VAL A 145 -6.83 -39.10 15.38
CA VAL A 145 -5.84 -40.03 14.86
C VAL A 145 -4.66 -39.24 14.34
N PHE A 146 -3.48 -39.48 14.92
CA PHE A 146 -2.21 -38.93 14.46
C PHE A 146 -1.53 -39.93 13.53
N HIS A 147 -0.99 -39.45 12.42
CA HIS A 147 -0.13 -40.18 11.51
C HIS A 147 1.21 -39.48 11.47
N ALA A 148 2.28 -40.16 11.81
CA ALA A 148 3.64 -39.66 11.72
C ALA A 148 4.38 -40.40 10.60
N ALA A 149 5.21 -39.72 9.83
CA ALA A 149 6.04 -40.33 8.81
C ALA A 149 7.41 -39.66 8.74
N VAL A 150 8.46 -40.47 8.73
CA VAL A 150 9.82 -40.03 8.43
C VAL A 150 10.03 -40.16 6.92
N LYS A 151 10.42 -39.07 6.28
CA LYS A 151 10.69 -39.00 4.84
C LYS A 151 12.13 -38.57 4.60
N ASP A 152 12.77 -39.14 3.61
CA ASP A 152 14.06 -38.66 3.10
C ASP A 152 13.89 -37.23 2.58
N ARG A 153 14.77 -36.31 2.98
CA ARG A 153 14.60 -34.88 2.69
C ARG A 153 14.81 -34.55 1.20
N LEU A 154 15.71 -35.28 0.52
CA LEU A 154 16.08 -35.02 -0.86
C LEU A 154 15.11 -35.65 -1.85
N THR A 155 14.70 -36.89 -1.58
CA THR A 155 13.87 -37.71 -2.47
C THR A 155 12.39 -37.67 -2.11
N GLY A 156 12.04 -37.25 -0.88
CA GLY A 156 10.68 -37.31 -0.34
C GLY A 156 10.19 -38.74 -0.05
N LYS A 157 11.03 -39.76 -0.27
CA LYS A 157 10.67 -41.17 -0.06
C LYS A 157 10.32 -41.41 1.40
N LYS A 158 9.18 -42.06 1.65
CA LYS A 158 8.81 -42.51 3.00
C LYS A 158 9.79 -43.58 3.47
N LEU A 159 10.43 -43.33 4.61
CA LEU A 159 11.38 -44.24 5.26
C LEU A 159 10.74 -45.04 6.40
N SER A 160 9.71 -44.47 7.03
CA SER A 160 8.97 -45.08 8.13
C SER A 160 7.63 -44.36 8.35
N GLY A 161 6.62 -45.06 8.88
CA GLY A 161 5.36 -44.45 9.31
C GLY A 161 4.74 -45.10 10.55
N ALA A 162 4.00 -44.30 11.31
CA ALA A 162 3.30 -44.73 12.51
C ALA A 162 1.93 -44.04 12.61
N SER A 163 1.01 -44.66 13.34
CA SER A 163 -0.26 -44.04 13.69
C SER A 163 -0.61 -44.28 15.15
N PHE A 164 -1.30 -43.33 15.75
CA PHE A 164 -1.77 -43.41 17.13
C PHE A 164 -3.04 -42.58 17.29
N ASP A 165 -4.06 -43.12 17.95
CA ASP A 165 -5.32 -42.42 18.20
C ASP A 165 -5.50 -42.02 19.67
N ILE A 166 -6.14 -40.86 19.90
CA ILE A 166 -6.50 -40.37 21.24
C ILE A 166 -7.98 -39.98 21.24
N PRO A 167 -8.78 -40.42 22.22
CA PRO A 167 -10.15 -39.93 22.38
C PRO A 167 -10.19 -38.40 22.53
N MET A 168 -11.07 -37.73 21.77
CA MET A 168 -11.17 -36.26 21.74
C MET A 168 -11.38 -35.63 23.12
N GLU A 169 -12.19 -36.28 23.97
CA GLU A 169 -12.51 -35.85 25.34
C GLU A 169 -11.27 -35.70 26.24
N ARG A 170 -10.15 -36.31 25.84
CA ARG A 170 -8.92 -36.28 26.59
C ARG A 170 -7.96 -35.19 26.12
N ILE A 171 -8.19 -34.60 24.94
CA ILE A 171 -7.34 -33.52 24.43
C ILE A 171 -7.78 -32.21 25.10
N PRO A 172 -6.85 -31.45 25.72
CA PRO A 172 -7.15 -30.13 26.27
C PRO A 172 -7.89 -29.24 25.25
N PRO A 173 -9.01 -28.59 25.63
CA PRO A 173 -9.81 -27.80 24.69
C PRO A 173 -9.05 -26.67 24.01
N ASP A 174 -8.06 -26.08 24.68
CA ASP A 174 -7.16 -25.05 24.16
C ASP A 174 -6.26 -25.57 23.01
N LEU A 175 -5.87 -26.84 23.06
CA LEU A 175 -5.12 -27.47 21.96
C LEU A 175 -6.01 -27.80 20.75
N LEU A 176 -7.31 -27.98 20.97
CA LEU A 176 -8.30 -28.13 19.91
C LEU A 176 -8.72 -26.79 19.29
N ALA A 177 -8.21 -25.67 19.81
CA ALA A 177 -8.47 -24.36 19.23
C ALA A 177 -7.63 -24.14 17.96
N LEU A 178 -8.19 -23.36 17.03
CA LEU A 178 -7.50 -23.00 15.79
C LEU A 178 -6.24 -22.20 16.10
N ARG A 179 -5.21 -22.36 15.27
CA ARG A 179 -3.89 -21.75 15.42
C ARG A 179 -3.90 -20.24 15.19
N ILE A 180 -4.77 -19.78 14.29
CA ILE A 180 -4.96 -18.36 13.99
C ILE A 180 -6.33 -17.97 14.51
N GLN A 181 -6.36 -17.17 15.58
CA GLN A 181 -7.61 -16.67 16.18
C GLN A 181 -7.67 -15.15 16.21
N THR A 182 -6.54 -14.49 16.01
CA THR A 182 -6.44 -13.04 15.99
C THR A 182 -5.71 -12.58 14.73
N LEU A 183 -5.85 -11.29 14.41
CA LEU A 183 -5.07 -10.65 13.36
C LEU A 183 -3.57 -10.70 13.66
N ASP A 184 -3.21 -10.63 14.94
CA ASP A 184 -1.81 -10.73 15.38
C ASP A 184 -1.24 -12.11 15.12
N ASP A 185 -2.00 -13.17 15.42
CA ASP A 185 -1.61 -14.54 15.08
C ASP A 185 -1.41 -14.69 13.57
N LEU A 186 -2.32 -14.11 12.78
CA LEU A 186 -2.26 -14.15 11.31
C LEU A 186 -0.97 -13.49 10.81
N ALA A 187 -0.67 -12.27 11.27
CA ALA A 187 0.52 -11.54 10.87
C ALA A 187 1.81 -12.23 11.33
N GLU A 188 1.89 -12.68 12.59
CA GLU A 188 3.06 -13.36 13.14
C GLU A 188 3.36 -14.66 12.40
N GLN A 189 2.31 -15.44 12.13
CA GLN A 189 2.42 -16.68 11.39
C GLN A 189 2.87 -16.47 9.96
N THR A 190 2.27 -15.48 9.29
CA THR A 190 2.62 -15.12 7.91
C THR A 190 4.06 -14.65 7.84
N ALA A 191 4.51 -13.78 8.75
CA ALA A 191 5.90 -13.32 8.82
C ALA A 191 6.88 -14.48 9.04
N ARG A 192 6.60 -15.37 10.01
CA ARG A 192 7.42 -16.57 10.27
C ARG A 192 7.51 -17.45 9.02
N ALA A 193 6.38 -17.72 8.37
CA ALA A 193 6.34 -18.53 7.15
C ALA A 193 7.14 -17.87 6.02
N LEU A 194 7.02 -16.54 5.87
CA LEU A 194 7.73 -15.78 4.85
C LEU A 194 9.25 -15.85 5.05
N VAL A 195 9.73 -15.69 6.29
CA VAL A 195 11.16 -15.82 6.62
C VAL A 195 11.68 -17.22 6.29
N LEU A 196 10.92 -18.26 6.62
CA LEU A 196 11.28 -19.64 6.29
C LEU A 196 11.32 -19.87 4.78
N ALA A 197 10.35 -19.33 4.03
CA ALA A 197 10.31 -19.43 2.57
C ALA A 197 11.50 -18.69 1.92
N TYR A 198 11.90 -17.54 2.46
CA TYR A 198 13.08 -16.80 2.03
C TYR A 198 14.37 -17.59 2.29
N GLY A 199 14.55 -18.11 3.51
CA GLY A 199 15.75 -18.85 3.90
C GLY A 199 15.94 -20.20 3.20
N GLN A 200 14.88 -20.81 2.65
CA GLN A 200 14.99 -22.04 1.85
C GLN A 200 15.55 -21.80 0.45
N ARG A 201 15.46 -20.56 -0.06
CA ARG A 201 15.82 -20.23 -1.45
C ARG A 201 17.11 -19.41 -1.56
N ASN A 202 17.50 -18.72 -0.50
CA ASN A 202 18.64 -17.80 -0.52
C ASN A 202 19.61 -18.09 0.62
N ASP A 203 20.84 -18.45 0.26
CA ASP A 203 22.02 -18.38 1.13
C ASP A 203 22.64 -16.96 1.13
N GLY A 204 21.95 -15.99 0.54
CA GLY A 204 22.43 -14.62 0.35
C GLY A 204 22.50 -13.78 1.63
N PRO A 205 23.20 -12.63 1.59
CA PRO A 205 23.33 -11.73 2.73
C PRO A 205 21.97 -11.16 3.18
N ALA A 206 21.95 -10.61 4.40
CA ALA A 206 20.80 -9.89 4.92
C ALA A 206 20.44 -8.74 3.96
N GLY A 207 19.14 -8.60 3.65
CA GLY A 207 18.64 -7.57 2.74
C GLY A 207 17.85 -6.50 3.48
N THR A 208 17.76 -5.30 2.90
CA THR A 208 16.91 -4.22 3.42
C THR A 208 15.51 -4.32 2.83
N VAL A 209 14.51 -4.57 3.67
CA VAL A 209 13.09 -4.73 3.31
C VAL A 209 12.35 -3.41 3.47
N PHE A 210 11.85 -2.88 2.37
CA PHE A 210 10.90 -1.77 2.38
C PHE A 210 9.49 -2.27 2.70
N VAL A 211 8.90 -1.74 3.79
CA VAL A 211 7.52 -1.99 4.19
C VAL A 211 6.74 -0.68 4.19
N GLY A 212 6.10 -0.39 3.06
CA GLY A 212 5.32 0.83 2.87
C GLY A 212 4.00 0.83 3.65
N ARG A 213 3.47 2.03 3.93
CA ARG A 213 2.14 2.22 4.54
C ARG A 213 0.99 1.60 3.73
N HIS A 214 1.21 1.42 2.43
CA HIS A 214 0.25 0.88 1.49
C HIS A 214 0.71 -0.44 0.86
N SER A 215 1.63 -1.17 1.51
CA SER A 215 2.13 -2.48 1.03
C SER A 215 1.06 -3.57 0.94
N PHE A 216 -0.07 -3.40 1.64
CA PHE A 216 -1.17 -4.36 1.68
C PHE A 216 -2.46 -3.75 1.10
N PRO A 217 -2.52 -3.46 -0.21
CA PRO A 217 -3.79 -3.12 -0.86
C PRO A 217 -4.76 -4.31 -0.74
N ASP A 218 -6.04 -4.02 -0.52
CA ASP A 218 -7.08 -5.05 -0.65
C ASP A 218 -7.26 -5.36 -2.14
N ALA A 219 -7.15 -6.62 -2.55
CA ALA A 219 -7.25 -6.97 -3.98
C ALA A 219 -8.70 -6.92 -4.52
N ARG A 220 -9.71 -6.74 -3.67
CA ARG A 220 -11.08 -6.48 -4.07
C ARG A 220 -11.52 -5.11 -3.57
N SER A 221 -12.52 -4.52 -4.21
CA SER A 221 -12.96 -3.16 -3.91
C SER A 221 -13.60 -2.98 -2.52
N GLU A 222 -13.33 -3.82 -1.53
CA GLU A 222 -14.09 -3.97 -0.27
C GLU A 222 -13.37 -3.46 1.00
N ALA A 223 -12.32 -2.65 0.85
CA ALA A 223 -11.41 -2.35 1.96
C ALA A 223 -11.93 -1.43 3.10
N MET A 224 -11.66 -1.90 4.32
CA MET A 224 -11.47 -1.17 5.58
C MET A 224 -10.10 -0.54 5.74
N VAL A 225 -10.05 0.60 6.44
CA VAL A 225 -8.84 1.12 7.09
C VAL A 225 -9.15 1.24 8.58
N PRO A 226 -8.36 0.61 9.47
CA PRO A 226 -6.89 0.66 9.46
C PRO A 226 -6.17 -0.68 9.28
N LEU A 227 -6.78 -1.70 8.67
CA LEU A 227 -6.16 -3.04 8.60
C LEU A 227 -4.83 -3.08 7.86
N SER A 228 -4.73 -2.41 6.70
CA SER A 228 -3.47 -2.35 5.93
C SER A 228 -2.35 -1.66 6.71
N LEU A 229 -2.66 -0.55 7.39
CA LEU A 229 -1.70 0.20 8.20
C LEU A 229 -1.26 -0.63 9.41
N LEU A 230 -2.22 -1.26 10.11
CA LEU A 230 -1.93 -2.16 11.24
C LEU A 230 -1.02 -3.31 10.81
N LEU A 231 -1.31 -3.95 9.67
CA LEU A 231 -0.47 -5.01 9.13
C LEU A 231 0.91 -4.47 8.74
N SER A 232 1.01 -3.34 8.05
CA SER A 232 2.31 -2.71 7.74
C SER A 232 3.15 -2.48 9.00
N GLU A 233 2.60 -1.85 10.04
CA GLU A 233 3.32 -1.63 11.30
C GLU A 233 3.68 -2.94 12.02
N LYS A 234 2.80 -3.94 11.96
CA LYS A 234 3.05 -5.26 12.54
C LYS A 234 4.18 -5.98 11.81
N PHE A 235 4.17 -6.00 10.48
CA PHE A 235 5.22 -6.61 9.67
C PHE A 235 6.55 -5.89 9.84
N LYS A 236 6.58 -4.56 10.00
CA LYS A 236 7.81 -3.84 10.35
C LYS A 236 8.41 -4.39 11.64
N THR A 237 7.59 -4.45 12.70
CA THR A 237 8.03 -4.95 14.01
C THR A 237 8.48 -6.40 13.94
N LEU A 238 7.71 -7.26 13.28
CA LEU A 238 7.99 -8.70 13.19
C LEU A 238 9.25 -8.98 12.37
N LEU A 239 9.41 -8.35 11.20
CA LEU A 239 10.55 -8.58 10.31
C LEU A 239 11.85 -8.04 10.90
N SER A 240 11.82 -6.91 11.61
CA SER A 240 12.99 -6.37 12.33
C SER A 240 13.52 -7.30 13.44
N GLY A 241 12.71 -8.25 13.91
CA GLY A 241 13.13 -9.27 14.87
C GLY A 241 14.04 -10.36 14.28
N TYR A 242 14.14 -10.44 12.94
CA TYR A 242 14.93 -11.45 12.25
C TYR A 242 16.26 -10.87 11.77
N ARG A 243 17.38 -11.52 12.12
CA ARG A 243 18.74 -11.07 11.76
C ARG A 243 19.00 -10.97 10.26
N GLN A 244 18.18 -11.64 9.44
CA GLN A 244 18.30 -11.64 7.98
C GLN A 244 17.74 -10.36 7.32
N PHE A 245 17.03 -9.51 8.07
CA PHE A 245 16.39 -8.32 7.51
C PHE A 245 16.78 -7.06 8.27
N SER A 246 17.11 -6.01 7.51
CA SER A 246 16.94 -4.63 7.96
C SER A 246 15.59 -4.15 7.43
N VAL A 247 14.80 -3.42 8.22
CA VAL A 247 13.47 -2.96 7.77
C VAL A 247 13.44 -1.45 7.75
N THR A 248 12.93 -0.88 6.65
CA THR A 248 12.72 0.55 6.49
C THR A 248 11.32 0.83 5.95
N ASP A 249 10.77 1.96 6.37
CA ASP A 249 9.55 2.54 5.80
C ASP A 249 9.79 3.86 5.09
N ASP A 250 11.05 4.29 5.04
CA ASP A 250 11.47 5.45 4.26
C ASP A 250 11.49 5.07 2.77
N PRO A 251 10.61 5.65 1.94
CA PRO A 251 10.59 5.39 0.50
C PRO A 251 11.85 5.90 -0.24
N ALA A 252 12.72 6.68 0.41
CA ALA A 252 14.02 7.08 -0.14
C ALA A 252 15.16 6.13 0.24
N ALA A 253 14.96 5.22 1.20
CA ALA A 253 16.01 4.32 1.65
C ALA A 253 16.39 3.31 0.56
N ASP A 254 17.70 3.05 0.46
CA ASP A 254 18.23 1.99 -0.39
C ASP A 254 17.74 0.65 0.16
N SER A 255 16.85 0.03 -0.60
CA SER A 255 16.15 -1.18 -0.24
C SER A 255 16.18 -2.09 -1.44
N ASP A 256 16.63 -3.30 -1.19
CA ASP A 256 16.85 -4.36 -2.17
C ASP A 256 15.68 -5.35 -2.17
N LEU A 257 14.83 -5.31 -1.13
CA LEU A 257 13.61 -6.11 -0.99
C LEU A 257 12.39 -5.21 -0.76
N ARG A 258 11.25 -5.56 -1.36
CA ARG A 258 9.94 -4.95 -1.12
C ARG A 258 9.01 -5.99 -0.52
N LEU A 259 8.30 -5.61 0.54
CA LEU A 259 7.17 -6.37 1.03
C LEU A 259 5.89 -5.90 0.32
N SER A 260 5.22 -6.82 -0.36
CA SER A 260 3.91 -6.62 -0.96
C SER A 260 2.94 -7.66 -0.38
N GLY A 261 1.65 -7.35 -0.38
CA GLY A 261 0.65 -8.32 0.04
C GLY A 261 -0.75 -7.93 -0.37
N ASN A 262 -1.65 -8.91 -0.34
CA ASN A 262 -3.05 -8.74 -0.61
C ASN A 262 -3.85 -9.31 0.54
N ILE A 263 -4.88 -8.58 0.93
CA ILE A 263 -5.87 -9.04 1.90
C ILE A 263 -7.11 -9.42 1.09
N LEU A 264 -7.66 -10.60 1.36
CA LEU A 264 -8.83 -11.13 0.66
C LEU A 264 -9.86 -11.62 1.68
N LYS A 265 -11.06 -11.04 1.67
CA LYS A 265 -12.21 -11.62 2.35
C LYS A 265 -12.81 -12.71 1.46
N GLY A 266 -12.83 -13.95 1.95
CA GLY A 266 -13.54 -15.07 1.35
C GLY A 266 -14.64 -15.58 2.27
N ASP A 267 -15.42 -16.55 1.79
CA ASP A 267 -16.52 -17.16 2.56
C ASP A 267 -16.04 -17.85 3.84
N THR A 268 -14.80 -18.36 3.80
CA THR A 268 -14.19 -19.10 4.92
C THR A 268 -13.41 -18.20 5.89
N GLY A 269 -13.23 -16.91 5.57
CA GLY A 269 -12.52 -15.96 6.42
C GLY A 269 -11.65 -14.95 5.70
N LEU A 270 -10.66 -14.42 6.43
CA LEU A 270 -9.72 -13.43 5.95
C LEU A 270 -8.41 -14.10 5.54
N THR A 271 -8.11 -14.09 4.25
CA THR A 271 -6.84 -14.56 3.70
C THR A 271 -5.86 -13.40 3.58
N LEU A 272 -4.65 -13.59 4.12
CA LEU A 272 -3.52 -12.68 3.96
C LEU A 272 -2.48 -13.38 3.10
N ALA A 273 -2.27 -12.88 1.88
CA ALA A 273 -1.21 -13.30 0.97
C ALA A 273 -0.09 -12.27 0.99
N VAL A 274 1.14 -12.68 1.24
CA VAL A 274 2.30 -11.77 1.34
C VAL A 274 3.41 -12.30 0.46
N ALA A 275 4.06 -11.40 -0.26
CA ALA A 275 5.21 -11.67 -1.08
C ALA A 275 6.38 -10.78 -0.66
N LEU A 276 7.57 -11.37 -0.71
CA LEU A 276 8.83 -10.65 -0.66
C LEU A 276 9.40 -10.65 -2.06
N GLU A 277 9.61 -9.45 -2.59
CA GLU A 277 10.05 -9.22 -3.95
C GLU A 277 11.44 -8.61 -3.91
N LYS A 278 12.37 -9.17 -4.69
CA LYS A 278 13.67 -8.54 -4.91
C LYS A 278 13.50 -7.43 -5.93
N MET A 279 13.95 -6.23 -5.56
CA MET A 279 13.96 -5.07 -6.45
C MET A 279 15.25 -5.07 -7.25
N GLU A 280 15.14 -5.11 -8.57
CA GLU A 280 16.29 -5.05 -9.48
C GLU A 280 16.11 -3.90 -10.46
N ILE A 281 17.03 -2.93 -10.40
CA ILE A 281 17.08 -1.83 -11.36
C ILE A 281 17.78 -2.32 -12.62
N THR A 282 17.03 -2.38 -13.72
CA THR A 282 17.56 -2.74 -15.05
C THR A 282 17.67 -1.51 -15.94
N ASP A 283 18.27 -1.68 -17.12
CA ASP A 283 18.24 -0.68 -18.20
C ASP A 283 16.80 -0.31 -18.61
N ARG A 284 15.85 -1.24 -18.45
CA ARG A 284 14.41 -1.07 -18.71
C ARG A 284 13.63 -0.51 -17.52
N GLY A 285 14.28 -0.30 -16.37
CA GLY A 285 13.69 0.22 -15.13
C GLY A 285 13.59 -0.83 -14.03
N MET A 286 12.89 -0.49 -12.94
CA MET A 286 12.78 -1.35 -11.76
C MET A 286 11.87 -2.55 -12.04
N THR A 287 12.36 -3.74 -11.73
CA THR A 287 11.63 -5.00 -11.83
C THR A 287 11.50 -5.64 -10.45
N PHE A 288 10.42 -6.39 -10.24
CA PHE A 288 10.11 -7.06 -8.98
C PHE A 288 10.11 -8.57 -9.21
N ASN A 289 11.13 -9.24 -8.69
CA ASN A 289 11.24 -10.68 -8.76
C ASN A 289 10.75 -11.29 -7.45
N GLN A 290 9.61 -11.97 -7.47
CA GLN A 290 9.09 -12.64 -6.28
C GLN A 290 10.05 -13.75 -5.82
N ILE A 291 10.69 -13.56 -4.67
CA ILE A 291 11.66 -14.52 -4.12
C ILE A 291 11.02 -15.43 -3.07
N ALA A 292 10.05 -14.91 -2.31
CA ALA A 292 9.26 -15.68 -1.36
C ALA A 292 7.80 -15.22 -1.40
N SER A 293 6.87 -16.14 -1.18
CA SER A 293 5.46 -15.80 -1.00
C SER A 293 4.80 -16.83 -0.09
N VAL A 294 3.89 -16.34 0.73
CA VAL A 294 3.13 -17.14 1.69
C VAL A 294 1.69 -16.65 1.74
N GLN A 295 0.80 -17.56 2.11
CA GLN A 295 -0.61 -17.26 2.30
C GLN A 295 -1.10 -17.97 3.55
N GLU A 296 -1.74 -17.22 4.43
CA GLU A 296 -2.37 -17.73 5.65
C GLU A 296 -3.82 -17.23 5.71
N THR A 297 -4.68 -17.91 6.46
CA THR A 297 -6.11 -17.58 6.54
C THR A 297 -6.60 -17.60 7.98
N LEU A 298 -7.21 -16.49 8.40
CA LEU A 298 -7.94 -16.37 9.65
C LEU A 298 -9.40 -16.76 9.39
N ASP A 299 -9.92 -17.71 10.16
CA ASP A 299 -11.31 -18.17 10.02
C ASP A 299 -12.31 -17.02 10.22
N SER A 300 -13.36 -17.01 9.40
CA SER A 300 -14.48 -16.04 9.44
C SER A 300 -15.03 -15.80 10.84
N ARG A 301 -15.10 -16.83 11.68
CA ARG A 301 -15.62 -16.76 13.06
C ARG A 301 -14.79 -15.87 13.99
N TYR A 302 -13.55 -15.58 13.62
CA TYR A 302 -12.64 -14.70 14.35
C TYR A 302 -12.46 -13.34 13.68
N CYS A 303 -13.00 -13.17 12.48
CA CYS A 303 -12.97 -11.90 11.80
C CYS A 303 -13.98 -10.95 12.44
N ARG A 304 -13.58 -9.71 12.72
CA ARG A 304 -14.52 -8.69 13.18
C ARG A 304 -15.26 -8.10 11.98
N GLU A 305 -16.57 -7.91 12.06
CA GLU A 305 -17.35 -7.35 10.94
C GLU A 305 -16.82 -5.99 10.50
N HIS A 306 -16.50 -5.13 11.47
CA HIS A 306 -15.90 -3.82 11.19
C HIS A 306 -14.50 -3.91 10.58
N TRP A 307 -13.86 -5.07 10.40
CA TRP A 307 -12.66 -5.19 9.56
C TRP A 307 -12.97 -5.25 8.07
N PHE A 308 -14.25 -5.15 7.71
CA PHE A 308 -14.73 -5.12 6.34
C PHE A 308 -15.66 -3.93 6.04
N ASP A 309 -15.88 -3.00 6.97
CA ASP A 309 -16.56 -1.75 6.65
C ASP A 309 -15.78 -0.95 5.60
N PHE A 310 -16.48 -0.26 4.73
CA PHE A 310 -15.76 0.55 3.76
C PHE A 310 -15.25 1.81 4.44
N THR A 311 -14.03 2.23 4.09
CA THR A 311 -13.59 3.59 4.39
C THR A 311 -13.30 4.33 3.10
N MET A 312 -13.60 5.63 3.08
CA MET A 312 -13.22 6.48 1.95
C MET A 312 -11.70 6.46 1.72
N GLN A 313 -10.90 6.45 2.79
CA GLN A 313 -9.44 6.39 2.70
C GLN A 313 -8.95 5.08 2.06
N GLY A 314 -9.48 3.93 2.47
CA GLY A 314 -9.11 2.63 1.87
C GLY A 314 -9.45 2.55 0.39
N LYS A 315 -10.64 3.04 0.01
CA LYS A 315 -11.07 3.12 -1.39
C LYS A 315 -10.14 3.98 -2.26
N ILE A 316 -9.72 5.13 -1.73
CA ILE A 316 -8.79 6.03 -2.44
C ILE A 316 -7.40 5.40 -2.53
N ALA A 317 -6.88 4.83 -1.45
CA ALA A 317 -5.56 4.20 -1.45
C ALA A 317 -5.49 3.02 -2.42
N PHE A 318 -6.51 2.15 -2.45
CA PHE A 318 -6.59 1.06 -3.43
C PHE A 318 -6.60 1.60 -4.87
N PHE A 319 -7.45 2.59 -5.14
CA PHE A 319 -7.53 3.25 -6.43
C PHE A 319 -6.19 3.85 -6.90
N LEU A 320 -5.44 4.49 -5.99
CA LEU A 320 -4.12 5.05 -6.29
C LEU A 320 -3.06 3.96 -6.46
N ASN A 321 -3.14 2.87 -5.70
CA ASN A 321 -2.25 1.72 -5.87
C ASN A 321 -2.42 1.08 -7.24
N THR A 322 -3.66 0.87 -7.69
CA THR A 322 -3.92 0.39 -9.06
C THR A 322 -3.30 1.32 -10.11
N LEU A 323 -3.47 2.64 -9.97
CA LEU A 323 -2.85 3.61 -10.89
C LEU A 323 -1.32 3.53 -10.91
N VAL A 324 -0.69 3.38 -9.73
CA VAL A 324 0.76 3.28 -9.63
C VAL A 324 1.25 1.99 -10.26
N GLU A 325 0.67 0.84 -9.91
CA GLU A 325 1.07 -0.47 -10.47
C GLU A 325 0.88 -0.51 -12.00
N ASP A 326 -0.25 -0.03 -12.51
CA ASP A 326 -0.49 0.09 -13.96
C ASP A 326 0.53 1.01 -14.63
N SER A 327 0.92 2.11 -13.96
CA SER A 327 1.92 3.03 -14.51
C SER A 327 3.33 2.44 -14.54
N LEU A 328 3.69 1.60 -13.56
CA LEU A 328 4.97 0.89 -13.53
C LEU A 328 5.04 -0.18 -14.61
N ASN A 329 3.91 -0.85 -14.89
CA ASN A 329 3.81 -1.79 -16.01
C ASN A 329 3.96 -1.08 -17.37
N ALA A 330 3.43 0.13 -17.50
CA ALA A 330 3.55 0.92 -18.73
C ALA A 330 4.92 1.58 -18.92
N LEU A 331 5.55 2.03 -17.83
CA LEU A 331 6.87 2.65 -17.81
C LEU A 331 7.55 2.40 -16.46
N PRO A 332 8.41 1.37 -16.38
CA PRO A 332 9.12 1.06 -15.14
C PRO A 332 10.03 2.23 -14.74
N GLN A 333 9.87 2.70 -13.50
CA GLN A 333 10.69 3.80 -12.97
C GLN A 333 12.05 3.25 -12.52
N LYS A 334 13.14 3.95 -12.86
CA LYS A 334 14.49 3.62 -12.33
C LYS A 334 14.70 4.19 -10.94
N GLU A 335 14.18 5.39 -10.74
CA GLU A 335 14.34 6.19 -9.53
C GLU A 335 13.01 6.78 -9.11
N ARG A 336 12.96 7.23 -7.87
CA ARG A 336 11.78 7.92 -7.34
C ARG A 336 11.63 9.27 -8.04
N ALA A 337 10.47 9.51 -8.65
CA ALA A 337 10.27 10.66 -9.53
C ALA A 337 9.24 11.66 -8.99
N ASP A 338 9.45 12.94 -9.26
CA ASP A 338 8.49 13.98 -8.90
C ASP A 338 7.17 13.80 -9.68
N ILE A 339 6.05 13.94 -8.97
CA ILE A 339 4.71 13.93 -9.54
C ILE A 339 3.96 15.20 -9.14
N GLN A 340 3.46 15.94 -10.13
CA GLN A 340 2.57 17.06 -9.89
C GLN A 340 1.13 16.55 -9.69
N ILE A 341 0.58 16.72 -8.49
CA ILE A 341 -0.80 16.33 -8.20
C ILE A 341 -1.74 17.49 -8.54
N HIS A 342 -2.62 17.28 -9.52
CA HIS A 342 -3.66 18.24 -9.85
C HIS A 342 -4.86 17.98 -8.95
N ARG A 343 -5.41 19.05 -8.36
CA ARG A 343 -6.61 18.95 -7.54
C ARG A 343 -7.76 18.40 -8.38
N PHE A 344 -8.47 17.42 -7.84
CA PHE A 344 -9.57 16.77 -8.53
C PHE A 344 -10.77 17.72 -8.61
N THR A 345 -11.33 17.87 -9.81
CA THR A 345 -12.48 18.73 -10.06
C THR A 345 -13.78 17.93 -10.09
N LEU A 346 -14.90 18.61 -9.84
CA LEU A 346 -16.21 18.03 -10.15
C LEU A 346 -16.29 17.84 -11.67
N ARG A 347 -16.71 16.66 -12.14
CA ARG A 347 -16.79 16.35 -13.58
C ARG A 347 -17.73 17.33 -14.26
N ASP A 348 -17.34 17.77 -15.45
CA ASP A 348 -18.07 18.77 -16.25
C ASP A 348 -18.11 20.14 -15.57
N SER A 349 -17.18 20.38 -14.63
CA SER A 349 -17.05 21.63 -13.89
C SER A 349 -15.56 21.98 -13.69
N ARG A 350 -15.25 23.28 -13.70
CA ARG A 350 -13.96 23.81 -13.22
C ARG A 350 -13.97 24.10 -11.72
N TYR A 351 -15.07 23.86 -11.03
CA TYR A 351 -15.20 24.15 -9.61
C TYR A 351 -14.63 23.04 -8.75
N TYR A 352 -14.17 23.46 -7.59
CA TYR A 352 -13.75 22.60 -6.50
C TYR A 352 -14.86 22.54 -5.46
N SER A 353 -14.95 21.39 -4.80
CA SER A 353 -15.81 21.18 -3.63
C SER A 353 -14.94 20.96 -2.39
N SER A 354 -15.54 20.92 -1.20
CA SER A 354 -14.85 20.46 0.02
C SER A 354 -14.36 19.01 -0.15
N PHE A 355 -15.08 18.19 -0.91
CA PHE A 355 -14.66 16.84 -1.27
C PHE A 355 -13.40 16.83 -2.15
N SER A 356 -13.18 17.86 -2.99
CA SER A 356 -11.91 18.02 -3.72
C SER A 356 -10.72 18.19 -2.76
N ASP A 357 -10.88 18.93 -1.66
CA ASP A 357 -9.82 19.08 -0.65
C ASP A 357 -9.54 17.75 0.05
N ILE A 358 -10.60 17.05 0.46
CA ILE A 358 -10.48 15.72 1.07
C ILE A 358 -9.72 14.76 0.14
N LEU A 359 -10.12 14.67 -1.12
CA LEU A 359 -9.42 13.83 -2.11
C LEU A 359 -7.95 14.24 -2.25
N ASN A 360 -7.69 15.53 -2.44
CA ASN A 360 -6.34 16.02 -2.66
C ASN A 360 -5.42 15.72 -1.45
N THR A 361 -5.90 15.94 -0.22
CA THR A 361 -5.16 15.59 1.00
C THR A 361 -4.85 14.10 1.06
N ARG A 362 -5.80 13.22 0.73
CA ARG A 362 -5.56 11.77 0.74
C ARG A 362 -4.61 11.31 -0.36
N ILE A 363 -4.66 11.96 -1.52
CA ILE A 363 -3.73 11.67 -2.63
C ILE A 363 -2.31 12.11 -2.26
N LEU A 364 -2.14 13.31 -1.70
CA LEU A 364 -0.85 13.79 -1.24
C LEU A 364 -0.26 12.90 -0.13
N ASP A 365 -1.07 12.48 0.84
CA ASP A 365 -0.66 11.53 1.89
C ASP A 365 -0.19 10.20 1.29
N TYR A 366 -0.95 9.64 0.35
CA TYR A 366 -0.60 8.40 -0.34
C TYR A 366 0.76 8.51 -1.07
N PHE A 367 0.93 9.55 -1.89
CA PHE A 367 2.16 9.74 -2.67
C PHE A 367 3.37 10.10 -1.79
N SER A 368 3.16 10.75 -0.64
CA SER A 368 4.25 11.03 0.31
C SER A 368 4.91 9.74 0.82
N GLY A 369 4.12 8.68 1.00
CA GLY A 369 4.61 7.34 1.37
C GLY A 369 4.97 6.42 0.19
N SER A 370 4.91 6.90 -1.06
CA SER A 370 5.18 6.10 -2.25
C SER A 370 6.68 5.94 -2.50
N ARG A 371 7.10 4.71 -2.82
CA ARG A 371 8.48 4.39 -3.23
C ARG A 371 8.87 4.95 -4.59
N PHE A 372 7.87 5.19 -5.45
CA PHE A 372 8.08 5.47 -6.89
C PHE A 372 7.89 6.93 -7.25
N PHE A 373 7.03 7.63 -6.49
CA PHE A 373 6.66 8.99 -6.79
C PHE A 373 6.79 9.88 -5.54
N VAL A 374 7.17 11.13 -5.73
CA VAL A 374 7.19 12.19 -4.69
C VAL A 374 6.22 13.27 -5.12
N PRO A 375 5.20 13.61 -4.32
CA PRO A 375 4.35 14.73 -4.66
C PRO A 375 5.16 16.03 -4.57
N VAL A 376 5.05 16.88 -5.58
CA VAL A 376 5.68 18.21 -5.55
C VAL A 376 4.97 19.07 -4.50
N MET A 377 5.62 19.28 -3.35
CA MET A 377 5.09 20.07 -2.23
C MET A 377 5.58 21.52 -2.25
N ASP A 378 6.66 21.81 -2.97
CA ASP A 378 7.35 23.10 -3.02
C ASP A 378 7.03 23.90 -4.30
N THR A 379 5.80 23.78 -4.83
CA THR A 379 5.36 24.43 -6.07
C THR A 379 5.76 25.91 -6.13
N ALA A 380 5.52 26.67 -5.05
CA ALA A 380 5.89 28.09 -5.00
C ALA A 380 7.39 28.33 -5.21
N ALA A 381 8.24 27.59 -4.51
CA ALA A 381 9.69 27.72 -4.64
C ALA A 381 10.18 27.32 -6.04
N ARG A 382 9.55 26.33 -6.68
CA ARG A 382 9.89 25.92 -8.06
C ARG A 382 9.44 26.97 -9.09
N MET A 383 8.23 27.49 -8.93
CA MET A 383 7.69 28.55 -9.79
C MET A 383 8.49 29.85 -9.64
N ASP A 384 8.90 30.21 -8.43
CA ASP A 384 9.68 31.43 -8.18
C ASP A 384 11.04 31.43 -8.89
N ARG A 385 11.67 30.25 -9.11
CA ARG A 385 12.89 30.14 -9.92
C ARG A 385 12.69 30.58 -11.38
N LEU A 386 11.44 30.57 -11.87
CA LEU A 386 11.13 31.04 -13.23
C LEU A 386 11.19 32.57 -13.36
N LYS A 387 11.14 33.32 -12.24
CA LYS A 387 11.22 34.80 -12.23
C LYS A 387 12.57 35.33 -12.73
N SER A 388 13.66 34.61 -12.47
CA SER A 388 15.02 35.05 -12.80
C SER A 388 15.56 34.52 -14.13
N GLY A 389 15.03 33.40 -14.63
CA GLY A 389 15.57 32.73 -15.83
C GLY A 389 14.63 32.65 -17.02
N GLY A 390 13.31 32.64 -16.81
CA GLY A 390 12.31 32.30 -17.84
C GLY A 390 12.49 30.89 -18.40
N ALA A 391 11.60 29.94 -18.10
CA ALA A 391 11.66 28.61 -18.72
C ALA A 391 11.02 28.63 -20.12
N TYR A 392 11.65 27.92 -21.06
CA TYR A 392 11.01 27.56 -22.32
C TYR A 392 10.33 26.20 -22.16
N ILE A 393 9.02 26.17 -22.38
CA ILE A 393 8.18 24.97 -22.31
C ILE A 393 7.44 24.87 -23.66
N PRO A 394 7.80 23.93 -24.54
CA PRO A 394 7.24 23.86 -25.89
C PRO A 394 5.72 23.65 -25.90
N ALA A 395 5.08 24.12 -26.97
CA ALA A 395 3.64 24.33 -27.04
C ALA A 395 2.75 23.08 -27.20
N SER A 396 3.28 21.85 -27.24
CA SER A 396 2.64 20.81 -28.03
C SER A 396 1.93 19.66 -27.30
N SER A 397 1.78 19.67 -25.98
CA SER A 397 1.07 18.55 -25.35
C SER A 397 -0.45 18.66 -25.51
N LYS A 398 -1.03 17.69 -26.24
CA LYS A 398 -2.48 17.47 -26.32
C LYS A 398 -3.09 17.01 -24.99
N VAL A 399 -2.27 16.71 -23.98
CA VAL A 399 -2.74 16.26 -22.67
C VAL A 399 -2.84 17.46 -21.72
N PRO A 400 -4.07 17.86 -21.33
CA PRO A 400 -4.25 18.87 -20.29
C PRO A 400 -3.48 18.51 -19.01
N GLY A 401 -2.70 19.46 -18.49
CA GLY A 401 -1.91 19.33 -17.27
C GLY A 401 -0.40 19.23 -17.49
N THR A 402 0.04 18.93 -18.72
CA THR A 402 1.47 18.81 -19.04
C THR A 402 2.24 20.11 -18.82
N VAL A 403 1.64 21.26 -19.18
CA VAL A 403 2.31 22.55 -19.07
C VAL A 403 2.55 22.89 -17.60
N GLU A 404 1.54 22.69 -16.76
CA GLU A 404 1.58 22.93 -15.33
C GLU A 404 2.65 22.05 -14.65
N ALA A 405 2.75 20.78 -15.03
CA ALA A 405 3.76 19.86 -14.53
C ALA A 405 5.18 20.21 -15.01
N ALA A 406 5.34 20.60 -16.28
CA ALA A 406 6.62 21.03 -16.83
C ALA A 406 7.16 22.31 -16.15
N MET A 407 6.28 23.25 -15.78
CA MET A 407 6.67 24.48 -15.08
C MET A 407 7.30 24.22 -13.71
N VAL A 408 6.88 23.16 -13.03
CA VAL A 408 7.44 22.75 -11.74
C VAL A 408 8.51 21.66 -11.88
N ASN A 409 8.98 21.41 -13.10
CA ASN A 409 9.97 20.38 -13.41
C ASN A 409 9.57 18.98 -12.89
N ALA A 410 8.27 18.65 -12.93
CA ALA A 410 7.79 17.31 -12.59
C ALA A 410 7.70 16.45 -13.86
N PRO A 411 8.39 15.31 -13.97
CA PRO A 411 8.30 14.43 -15.13
C PRO A 411 6.91 13.77 -15.26
N TYR A 412 6.15 13.68 -14.17
CA TYR A 412 4.82 13.08 -14.14
C TYR A 412 3.79 14.01 -13.54
N PHE A 413 2.53 13.76 -13.86
CA PHE A 413 1.41 14.41 -13.21
C PHE A 413 0.21 13.48 -13.07
N LEU A 414 -0.54 13.70 -12.00
CA LEU A 414 -1.82 13.06 -11.78
C LEU A 414 -2.92 14.09 -11.96
N ARG A 415 -3.92 13.75 -12.77
CA ARG A 415 -5.16 14.53 -12.88
C ARG A 415 -6.35 13.63 -12.69
N GLY A 416 -7.45 14.19 -12.22
CA GLY A 416 -8.69 13.46 -12.11
C GLY A 416 -9.89 14.35 -11.92
N SER A 417 -11.05 13.72 -11.97
CA SER A 417 -12.33 14.33 -11.68
C SER A 417 -13.18 13.36 -10.88
N PHE A 418 -14.23 13.87 -10.25
CA PHE A 418 -15.23 13.04 -9.58
C PHE A 418 -16.63 13.52 -9.95
N ARG A 419 -17.62 12.63 -9.91
CA ARG A 419 -19.03 12.97 -10.16
C ARG A 419 -19.92 12.36 -9.08
N PRO A 420 -20.89 13.11 -8.53
CA PRO A 420 -21.98 12.53 -7.76
C PRO A 420 -22.71 11.49 -8.59
N THR A 421 -23.16 10.43 -7.95
CA THR A 421 -23.97 9.37 -8.54
C THR A 421 -25.42 9.56 -8.15
N THR A 422 -26.35 8.99 -8.93
CA THR A 422 -27.80 9.07 -8.64
C THR A 422 -28.20 8.48 -7.29
N ARG A 423 -27.36 7.60 -6.71
CA ARG A 423 -27.57 6.98 -5.41
C ARG A 423 -26.88 7.71 -4.25
N GLY A 424 -26.39 8.93 -4.47
CA GLY A 424 -25.73 9.74 -3.44
C GLY A 424 -24.26 9.42 -3.17
N GLY A 425 -23.67 8.41 -3.82
CA GLY A 425 -22.22 8.15 -3.79
C GLY A 425 -21.46 9.00 -4.80
N VAL A 426 -20.16 8.78 -4.94
CA VAL A 426 -19.26 9.50 -5.86
C VAL A 426 -18.49 8.54 -6.77
N SER A 427 -18.39 8.85 -8.05
CA SER A 427 -17.51 8.15 -8.99
C SER A 427 -16.27 9.01 -9.24
N ILE A 428 -15.09 8.50 -8.93
CA ILE A 428 -13.80 9.16 -9.14
C ILE A 428 -13.14 8.58 -10.39
N SER A 429 -12.45 9.39 -11.17
CA SER A 429 -11.66 8.97 -12.31
C SER A 429 -10.35 9.76 -12.35
N ALA A 430 -9.23 9.10 -12.60
CA ALA A 430 -7.94 9.76 -12.71
C ALA A 430 -7.06 9.12 -13.78
N SER A 431 -6.10 9.90 -14.24
CA SER A 431 -5.05 9.47 -15.16
C SER A 431 -3.70 9.96 -14.66
N LEU A 432 -2.73 9.06 -14.62
CA LEU A 432 -1.31 9.37 -14.41
C LEU A 432 -0.64 9.44 -15.78
N ALA A 433 0.03 10.56 -16.07
CA ALA A 433 0.66 10.80 -17.35
C ALA A 433 2.07 11.38 -17.19
N ALA A 434 2.91 11.14 -18.19
CA ALA A 434 4.21 11.78 -18.32
C ALA A 434 4.08 13.14 -19.01
N THR A 435 5.03 14.03 -18.77
CA THR A 435 5.09 15.36 -19.40
C THR A 435 5.39 15.33 -20.90
N ASP A 436 5.76 14.18 -21.46
CA ASP A 436 5.81 13.95 -22.91
C ASP A 436 4.40 13.79 -23.54
N GLY A 437 3.34 13.74 -22.72
CA GLY A 437 1.96 13.58 -23.16
C GLY A 437 1.49 12.12 -23.22
N ARG A 438 2.31 11.15 -22.81
CA ARG A 438 1.89 9.75 -22.73
C ARG A 438 1.10 9.49 -21.45
N ILE A 439 -0.10 8.92 -21.59
CA ILE A 439 -0.87 8.40 -20.45
C ILE A 439 -0.26 7.07 -20.03
N LEU A 440 0.20 6.97 -18.79
CA LEU A 440 0.80 5.76 -18.24
C LEU A 440 -0.25 4.85 -17.62
N ALA A 441 -1.22 5.43 -16.93
CA ALA A 441 -2.33 4.69 -16.32
C ALA A 441 -3.59 5.54 -16.28
N SER A 442 -4.74 4.87 -16.23
CA SER A 442 -6.05 5.50 -15.98
C SER A 442 -6.93 4.53 -15.21
N ALA A 443 -7.59 5.03 -14.18
CA ALA A 443 -8.45 4.23 -13.33
C ALA A 443 -9.72 4.99 -12.97
N SER A 444 -10.73 4.25 -12.52
CA SER A 444 -11.92 4.83 -11.92
C SER A 444 -12.39 3.98 -10.75
N THR A 445 -13.01 4.61 -9.75
CA THR A 445 -13.58 3.92 -8.61
C THR A 445 -14.89 4.58 -8.18
N LYS A 446 -15.72 3.85 -7.44
CA LYS A 446 -16.97 4.35 -6.86
C LYS A 446 -16.87 4.32 -5.34
N ILE A 447 -17.15 5.45 -4.73
CA ILE A 447 -17.32 5.64 -3.29
C ILE A 447 -18.82 5.62 -2.98
N PRO A 448 -19.29 4.70 -2.12
CA PRO A 448 -20.68 4.63 -1.71
C PRO A 448 -21.16 5.88 -0.95
N ALA A 449 -22.48 6.12 -0.99
CA ALA A 449 -23.11 7.30 -0.38
C ALA A 449 -22.85 7.45 1.12
N TYR A 450 -22.83 6.34 1.88
CA TYR A 450 -22.62 6.38 3.33
C TYR A 450 -21.18 6.76 3.73
N LEU A 451 -20.25 6.85 2.77
CA LEU A 451 -18.88 7.32 2.99
C LEU A 451 -18.63 8.73 2.49
N THR A 452 -19.66 9.38 1.95
CA THR A 452 -19.59 10.70 1.37
C THR A 452 -20.62 11.58 2.05
N ASP A 453 -20.19 12.75 2.49
CA ASP A 453 -21.12 13.76 2.95
C ASP A 453 -21.60 14.56 1.73
N ARG A 454 -22.92 14.64 1.52
CA ARG A 454 -23.51 15.33 0.37
C ARG A 454 -23.13 16.80 0.36
N ASP A 455 -23.03 17.42 1.53
CA ASP A 455 -22.69 18.84 1.67
C ASP A 455 -21.25 19.11 1.19
N THR A 456 -20.38 18.10 1.28
CA THR A 456 -19.00 18.21 0.77
C THR A 456 -18.90 18.14 -0.75
N LEU A 457 -19.94 17.67 -1.45
CA LEU A 457 -19.95 17.53 -2.91
C LEU A 457 -20.37 18.80 -3.63
N GLU A 458 -20.98 19.75 -2.92
CA GLU A 458 -21.40 21.00 -3.50
C GLU A 458 -20.19 21.88 -3.84
N PRO A 459 -20.19 22.58 -4.99
CA PRO A 459 -19.09 23.46 -5.34
C PRO A 459 -19.00 24.64 -4.36
N VAL A 460 -17.78 24.99 -3.94
CA VAL A 460 -17.54 26.07 -2.95
C VAL A 460 -17.86 27.46 -3.50
N ALA A 461 -17.92 27.63 -4.83
CA ALA A 461 -18.21 28.91 -5.47
C ALA A 461 -19.69 29.29 -5.38
N ASP A 462 -19.97 30.56 -5.07
CA ASP A 462 -21.33 31.14 -5.14
C ASP A 462 -21.86 31.17 -6.58
N GLU A 463 -23.18 31.20 -6.76
CA GLU A 463 -23.84 31.13 -8.07
C GLU A 463 -23.38 32.23 -9.05
N ARG A 464 -22.99 33.41 -8.56
CA ARG A 464 -22.59 34.53 -9.43
C ARG A 464 -21.15 34.37 -9.92
N SER A 465 -20.25 33.93 -9.05
CA SER A 465 -18.89 33.51 -9.42
C SER A 465 -18.93 32.39 -10.45
N ARG A 466 -19.91 31.49 -10.35
CA ARG A 466 -20.12 30.45 -11.36
C ARG A 466 -20.49 31.04 -12.72
N GLN A 467 -21.51 31.91 -12.76
CA GLN A 467 -21.92 32.61 -13.98
C GLN A 467 -20.78 33.39 -14.63
N GLU A 468 -19.92 34.04 -13.85
CA GLU A 468 -18.78 34.81 -14.38
C GLU A 468 -17.68 33.93 -14.97
N ILE A 469 -17.43 32.76 -14.39
CA ILE A 469 -16.50 31.77 -14.97
C ILE A 469 -17.09 31.18 -16.25
N ASP A 470 -18.40 30.89 -16.26
CA ASP A 470 -19.11 30.39 -17.44
C ASP A 470 -19.05 31.39 -18.62
N LEU A 471 -18.97 32.70 -18.36
CA LEU A 471 -18.76 33.72 -19.41
C LEU A 471 -17.46 33.50 -20.20
N PHE A 472 -16.45 32.85 -19.60
CA PHE A 472 -15.21 32.48 -20.29
C PHE A 472 -15.27 31.11 -20.98
N GLU A 473 -16.35 30.34 -20.82
CA GLU A 473 -16.49 28.95 -21.31
C GLU A 473 -17.21 28.81 -22.68
N ALA A 474 -17.84 29.85 -23.23
CA ALA A 474 -18.57 29.77 -24.50
C ALA A 474 -17.72 29.26 -25.69
N PRO A 475 -18.28 28.44 -26.60
CA PRO A 475 -17.54 27.62 -27.56
C PRO A 475 -16.97 28.46 -28.69
N LEU A 476 -15.74 28.95 -28.52
CA LEU A 476 -14.87 29.33 -29.61
C LEU A 476 -13.61 28.47 -29.47
N GLY A 477 -13.47 27.49 -30.36
CA GLY A 477 -12.50 26.39 -30.31
C GLY A 477 -11.01 26.77 -30.44
N LYS A 478 -10.53 27.78 -29.71
CA LYS A 478 -9.11 28.19 -29.68
C LYS A 478 -8.66 28.71 -28.30
N THR A 479 -9.11 28.12 -27.19
CA THR A 479 -8.50 28.38 -25.85
C THR A 479 -7.14 27.68 -25.66
N ALA A 480 -6.62 26.98 -26.67
CA ALA A 480 -5.43 26.12 -26.55
C ALA A 480 -4.10 26.88 -26.40
N GLY A 481 -4.09 28.21 -26.49
CA GLY A 481 -2.86 28.99 -26.60
C GLY A 481 -2.34 29.64 -25.32
N LEU A 482 -3.21 30.10 -24.41
CA LEU A 482 -2.82 30.89 -23.23
C LEU A 482 -3.00 30.09 -21.94
N LYS A 483 -2.02 30.19 -21.04
CA LYS A 483 -2.06 29.58 -19.70
C LYS A 483 -1.65 30.59 -18.64
N LEU A 484 -2.57 30.90 -17.73
CA LEU A 484 -2.40 31.73 -16.55
C LEU A 484 -2.35 30.89 -15.27
N MET A 485 -1.36 31.14 -14.41
CA MET A 485 -1.12 30.43 -13.16
C MET A 485 -0.62 31.38 -12.07
N THR A 486 -0.62 30.94 -10.82
CA THR A 486 0.10 31.64 -9.73
C THR A 486 1.30 30.82 -9.24
N GLN A 487 2.06 31.34 -8.27
CA GLN A 487 3.10 30.57 -7.59
C GLN A 487 2.55 29.35 -6.84
N LYS A 488 1.26 29.32 -6.49
CA LYS A 488 0.60 28.13 -5.93
C LYS A 488 0.08 27.16 -7.00
N GLY A 489 0.41 27.42 -8.27
CA GLY A 489 -0.12 26.72 -9.42
C GLY A 489 -1.51 27.21 -9.82
N ARG A 490 -2.27 26.34 -10.49
CA ARG A 490 -3.62 26.66 -11.03
C ARG A 490 -4.77 26.11 -10.18
N ASN A 491 -4.51 25.08 -9.39
CA ASN A 491 -5.55 24.18 -8.94
C ASN A 491 -6.10 24.49 -7.53
N ASN A 492 -5.47 25.39 -6.77
CA ASN A 492 -5.96 25.79 -5.44
C ASN A 492 -5.37 27.15 -5.05
N VAL A 493 -5.91 28.20 -5.65
CA VAL A 493 -5.35 29.55 -5.63
C VAL A 493 -5.91 30.34 -4.44
N SER A 494 -5.76 29.79 -3.24
CA SER A 494 -6.19 30.45 -2.00
C SER A 494 -5.04 31.22 -1.36
N PHE A 495 -5.28 32.48 -1.05
CA PHE A 495 -4.30 33.38 -0.43
C PHE A 495 -4.84 33.93 0.87
N LYS A 496 -3.94 34.13 1.84
CA LYS A 496 -4.27 34.86 3.06
C LYS A 496 -4.08 36.35 2.85
N ARG A 497 -4.81 37.17 3.59
CA ARG A 497 -4.55 38.61 3.64
C ARG A 497 -3.08 38.87 3.98
N GLY A 498 -2.46 39.80 3.25
CA GLY A 498 -1.05 40.17 3.35
C GLY A 498 -0.10 39.25 2.56
N GLU A 499 -0.57 38.13 2.02
CA GLU A 499 0.25 37.28 1.17
C GLU A 499 0.54 37.96 -0.18
N THR A 500 1.70 37.70 -0.76
CA THR A 500 2.04 38.19 -2.11
C THR A 500 1.59 37.20 -3.18
N VAL A 501 1.25 37.70 -4.37
CA VAL A 501 0.89 36.88 -5.54
C VAL A 501 1.89 37.14 -6.67
N SER A 502 2.24 36.09 -7.39
CA SER A 502 2.98 36.20 -8.65
C SER A 502 2.27 35.38 -9.70
N PHE A 503 2.01 35.98 -10.85
CA PHE A 503 1.36 35.35 -11.97
C PHE A 503 2.42 34.80 -12.93
N PHE A 504 2.11 33.66 -13.53
CA PHE A 504 2.95 33.04 -14.54
C PHE A 504 2.08 32.81 -15.77
N VAL A 505 2.53 33.36 -16.90
CA VAL A 505 1.83 33.27 -18.17
C VAL A 505 2.68 32.54 -19.19
N ARG A 506 2.09 31.58 -19.90
CA ARG A 506 2.67 30.96 -21.09
C ARG A 506 1.70 31.09 -22.25
N SER A 507 2.24 31.44 -23.41
CA SER A 507 1.51 31.42 -24.68
C SER A 507 2.13 30.39 -25.64
N ASP A 508 1.34 29.80 -26.53
CA ASP A 508 1.83 28.95 -27.64
C ASP A 508 2.38 29.78 -28.83
N ARG A 509 2.11 31.09 -28.85
CA ARG A 509 2.52 32.05 -29.87
C ARG A 509 2.94 33.38 -29.24
N ASN A 510 3.63 34.22 -30.01
CA ASN A 510 3.98 35.56 -29.54
C ASN A 510 2.71 36.41 -29.43
N VAL A 511 2.43 36.99 -28.26
CA VAL A 511 1.18 37.72 -27.99
C VAL A 511 1.40 38.95 -27.11
N TYR A 512 0.60 39.98 -27.31
CA TYR A 512 0.40 41.09 -26.39
C TYR A 512 -0.62 40.68 -25.34
N LEU A 513 -0.32 40.92 -24.07
CA LEU A 513 -1.07 40.39 -22.94
C LEU A 513 -1.64 41.53 -22.09
N ASN A 514 -2.92 41.43 -21.76
CA ASN A 514 -3.56 42.18 -20.69
C ASN A 514 -4.05 41.20 -19.62
N ILE A 515 -3.72 41.44 -18.35
CA ILE A 515 -4.27 40.70 -17.21
C ILE A 515 -5.07 41.66 -16.33
N PHE A 516 -6.23 41.19 -15.91
CA PHE A 516 -7.15 41.87 -15.04
C PHE A 516 -7.41 41.03 -13.80
N ALA A 517 -7.60 41.70 -12.66
CA ALA A 517 -8.08 41.11 -11.42
C ALA A 517 -9.41 41.76 -11.06
N MET A 518 -10.40 40.94 -10.73
CA MET A 518 -11.67 41.36 -10.17
C MET A 518 -11.67 40.98 -8.69
N ASP A 519 -11.80 41.99 -7.82
CA ASP A 519 -11.89 41.79 -6.37
C ASP A 519 -13.27 41.24 -5.96
N ALA A 520 -13.45 40.94 -4.66
CA ALA A 520 -14.72 40.40 -4.16
C ALA A 520 -15.85 41.45 -4.17
N GLU A 521 -15.55 42.75 -4.24
CA GLU A 521 -16.52 43.81 -4.53
C GLU A 521 -16.87 43.95 -6.02
N ARG A 522 -16.27 43.14 -6.90
CA ARG A 522 -16.45 43.16 -8.36
C ARG A 522 -15.86 44.40 -9.03
N THR A 523 -14.92 45.06 -8.38
CA THR A 523 -14.12 46.09 -9.01
C THR A 523 -13.01 45.44 -9.84
N ILE A 524 -12.91 45.82 -11.10
CA ILE A 524 -11.93 45.28 -12.03
C ILE A 524 -10.73 46.22 -12.13
N TYR A 525 -9.55 45.67 -11.92
CA TYR A 525 -8.27 46.35 -12.07
C TYR A 525 -7.47 45.69 -13.18
N ARG A 526 -6.94 46.48 -14.11
CA ARG A 526 -5.86 46.01 -14.97
C ARG A 526 -4.57 45.96 -14.17
N ILE A 527 -4.06 44.74 -13.99
CA ILE A 527 -2.87 44.44 -13.22
C ILE A 527 -1.62 44.29 -14.12
N PHE A 528 -1.84 44.03 -15.41
CA PHE A 528 -0.80 43.96 -16.43
C PHE A 528 -1.34 44.39 -17.81
N PRO A 529 -0.61 45.19 -18.61
CA PRO A 529 0.54 45.98 -18.19
C PRO A 529 0.12 47.00 -17.11
N ASN A 530 1.07 47.36 -16.25
CA ASN A 530 0.96 48.41 -15.25
C ASN A 530 2.08 49.45 -15.45
N ARG A 531 2.14 50.48 -14.60
CA ARG A 531 3.15 51.56 -14.74
C ARG A 531 4.61 51.11 -14.66
N PHE A 532 4.88 49.91 -14.15
CA PHE A 532 6.23 49.36 -13.98
C PHE A 532 6.67 48.48 -15.16
N THR A 533 5.70 47.95 -15.90
CA THR A 533 5.94 47.22 -17.14
C THR A 533 5.93 48.24 -18.28
N GLY A 534 7.02 48.34 -19.06
CA GLY A 534 7.09 49.27 -20.19
C GLY A 534 5.93 49.13 -21.18
N THR A 535 5.90 49.95 -22.22
CA THR A 535 4.79 49.97 -23.19
C THR A 535 4.69 48.65 -23.98
N ASN A 536 3.49 48.05 -24.01
CA ASN A 536 3.12 46.87 -24.81
C ASN A 536 4.01 45.62 -24.62
N PRO A 537 4.07 45.05 -23.41
CA PRO A 537 4.88 43.87 -23.16
C PRO A 537 4.36 42.66 -23.96
N GLN A 538 5.24 42.06 -24.74
CA GLN A 538 4.96 40.86 -25.53
C GLN A 538 5.40 39.61 -24.77
N VAL A 539 4.51 38.64 -24.65
CA VAL A 539 4.83 37.28 -24.19
C VAL A 539 5.26 36.45 -25.39
N LEU A 540 6.47 35.88 -25.31
CA LEU A 540 7.02 35.05 -26.39
C LEU A 540 6.47 33.62 -26.33
N ALA A 541 6.31 33.02 -27.51
CA ALA A 541 5.84 31.65 -27.68
C ALA A 541 6.69 30.65 -26.87
N GLY A 542 6.03 29.79 -26.08
CA GLY A 542 6.64 28.77 -25.26
C GLY A 542 7.39 29.29 -24.03
N ARG A 543 7.63 30.60 -23.89
CA ARG A 543 8.31 31.16 -22.72
C ARG A 543 7.31 31.39 -21.59
N VAL A 544 7.72 31.04 -20.38
CA VAL A 544 6.98 31.39 -19.16
C VAL A 544 7.41 32.79 -18.72
N THR A 545 6.46 33.72 -18.71
CA THR A 545 6.63 35.10 -18.23
C THR A 545 6.08 35.20 -16.81
N ALA A 546 6.91 35.56 -15.85
CA ALA A 546 6.49 35.87 -14.49
C ALA A 546 6.03 37.33 -14.39
N ILE A 547 5.03 37.62 -13.55
CA ILE A 547 4.47 38.95 -13.34
C ILE A 547 4.19 39.11 -11.83
N PRO A 548 4.95 39.95 -11.09
CA PRO A 548 6.08 40.72 -11.57
C PRO A 548 7.26 39.83 -11.99
N ASP A 549 8.01 40.26 -13.02
CA ASP A 549 9.28 39.62 -13.40
C ASP A 549 10.45 40.21 -12.59
N GLY A 550 11.62 39.59 -12.71
CA GLY A 550 12.82 40.05 -12.00
C GLY A 550 13.26 41.50 -12.31
N SER A 551 12.76 42.15 -13.35
CA SER A 551 13.14 43.53 -13.69
C SER A 551 12.42 44.59 -12.85
N TYR A 552 11.25 44.26 -12.28
CA TYR A 552 10.49 45.18 -11.42
C TYR A 552 9.90 44.54 -10.16
N ALA A 553 10.17 43.26 -9.88
CA ALA A 553 9.71 42.56 -8.68
C ALA A 553 10.22 43.18 -7.36
N ASP A 554 11.39 43.84 -7.37
CA ASP A 554 11.91 44.55 -6.20
C ASP A 554 11.14 45.83 -5.87
N ASN A 555 10.50 46.43 -6.88
CA ASN A 555 9.78 47.70 -6.77
C ASN A 555 8.27 47.53 -6.68
N PHE A 556 7.76 46.32 -6.98
CA PHE A 556 6.33 46.05 -7.05
C PHE A 556 6.02 44.59 -6.71
N SER A 557 5.01 44.38 -5.87
CA SER A 557 4.45 43.06 -5.58
C SER A 557 2.93 43.17 -5.47
N PHE A 558 2.20 42.17 -5.96
CA PHE A 558 0.77 42.06 -5.71
C PHE A 558 0.58 41.57 -4.27
N ARG A 559 0.02 42.40 -3.40
CA ARG A 559 -0.35 42.00 -2.04
C ARG A 559 -1.85 41.83 -1.95
N VAL A 560 -2.28 40.74 -1.32
CA VAL A 560 -3.69 40.47 -1.07
C VAL A 560 -4.17 41.33 0.09
N GLU A 561 -4.71 42.51 -0.23
CA GLU A 561 -5.16 43.51 0.75
C GLU A 561 -6.69 43.72 0.75
N GLY A 562 -7.40 43.05 -0.17
CA GLY A 562 -8.83 43.22 -0.43
C GLY A 562 -9.78 42.58 0.58
N SER A 563 -11.06 42.70 0.25
CA SER A 563 -12.15 42.01 0.92
C SER A 563 -12.04 40.50 0.79
N LEU A 564 -12.52 39.81 1.82
CA LEU A 564 -12.50 38.36 1.86
C LEU A 564 -13.56 37.83 0.91
N GLY A 565 -13.19 36.93 0.00
CA GLY A 565 -14.14 36.37 -0.95
C GLY A 565 -13.50 35.76 -2.19
N ASN A 566 -14.37 35.44 -3.15
CA ASN A 566 -13.98 34.93 -4.45
C ASN A 566 -13.52 36.11 -5.32
N GLU A 567 -12.35 35.95 -5.91
CA GLU A 567 -11.74 36.88 -6.86
C GLU A 567 -11.56 36.16 -8.20
N LEU A 568 -11.50 36.92 -9.29
CA LEU A 568 -11.26 36.36 -10.62
C LEU A 568 -10.12 37.09 -11.31
N VAL A 569 -9.07 36.37 -11.66
CA VAL A 569 -8.01 36.89 -12.52
C VAL A 569 -8.21 36.35 -13.92
N PHE A 570 -8.26 37.23 -14.91
CA PHE A 570 -8.44 36.83 -16.30
C PHE A 570 -7.47 37.57 -17.20
N ALA A 571 -7.02 36.86 -18.24
CA ALA A 571 -6.03 37.31 -19.18
C ALA A 571 -6.59 37.27 -20.59
N PHE A 572 -6.38 38.35 -21.34
CA PHE A 572 -6.63 38.42 -22.77
C PHE A 572 -5.29 38.59 -23.47
N ALA A 573 -5.10 37.83 -24.54
CA ALA A 573 -3.89 37.93 -25.34
C ALA A 573 -4.23 37.93 -26.84
N SER A 574 -3.45 38.70 -27.60
CA SER A 574 -3.64 38.88 -29.04
C SER A 574 -2.30 38.92 -29.76
N ASP A 575 -2.27 38.44 -31.00
CA ASP A 575 -1.08 38.54 -31.87
C ASP A 575 -0.77 39.99 -32.28
N ARG A 576 -1.70 40.92 -32.01
CA ARG A 576 -1.55 42.37 -32.17
C ARG A 576 -1.81 43.13 -30.87
N PRO A 577 -1.30 44.37 -30.72
CA PRO A 577 -1.58 45.18 -29.54
C PRO A 577 -3.09 45.33 -29.28
N LEU A 578 -3.48 45.07 -28.04
CA LEU A 578 -4.85 45.26 -27.56
C LEU A 578 -5.09 46.76 -27.28
N PRO A 579 -6.30 47.28 -27.52
CA PRO A 579 -6.63 48.67 -27.27
C PRO A 579 -6.65 48.95 -25.76
N GLU A 580 -6.40 50.21 -25.40
CA GLU A 580 -6.66 50.70 -24.04
C GLU A 580 -8.17 50.67 -23.77
N LEU A 581 -8.53 50.24 -22.56
CA LEU A 581 -9.92 50.22 -22.09
C LEU A 581 -10.22 51.50 -21.30
N PRO A 582 -11.48 51.98 -21.30
CA PRO A 582 -11.87 53.12 -20.48
C PRO A 582 -11.68 52.80 -19.00
N GLY A 583 -10.93 53.66 -18.31
CA GLY A 583 -10.58 53.49 -16.91
C GLY A 583 -9.86 54.70 -16.34
N SER A 584 -9.66 54.69 -15.03
CA SER A 584 -8.92 55.71 -14.30
C SER A 584 -7.77 55.05 -13.55
N ILE A 585 -6.60 55.70 -13.53
CA ILE A 585 -5.48 55.25 -12.69
C ILE A 585 -5.97 55.27 -11.24
N ASP A 586 -5.86 54.14 -10.55
CA ASP A 586 -6.17 54.11 -9.13
C ASP A 586 -5.00 54.74 -8.38
N THR A 587 -5.24 55.90 -7.77
CA THR A 587 -4.23 56.64 -7.00
C THR A 587 -3.96 56.03 -5.63
N GLY A 588 -4.82 55.13 -5.14
CA GLY A 588 -4.67 54.40 -3.88
C GLY A 588 -3.95 53.06 -4.02
N PHE A 589 -4.12 52.34 -5.14
CA PHE A 589 -3.55 51.01 -5.36
C PHE A 589 -2.41 51.02 -6.40
N TYR A 590 -1.17 51.19 -5.91
CA TYR A 590 0.11 50.74 -6.50
C TYR A 590 0.28 50.80 -8.05
N GLY A 591 -0.34 51.73 -8.77
CA GLY A 591 -0.14 51.89 -10.22
C GLY A 591 -0.96 50.95 -11.12
N MET A 592 -2.05 50.39 -10.59
CA MET A 592 -3.06 49.64 -11.36
C MET A 592 -4.11 50.59 -11.96
N THR A 593 -4.78 50.16 -13.03
CA THR A 593 -5.86 50.96 -13.66
C THR A 593 -7.21 50.36 -13.30
N ARG A 594 -8.09 51.12 -12.65
CA ARG A 594 -9.48 50.70 -12.41
C ARG A 594 -10.24 50.79 -13.73
N ILE A 595 -10.87 49.69 -14.12
CA ILE A 595 -11.61 49.58 -15.38
C ILE A 595 -13.09 49.86 -15.11
N GLY A 596 -13.70 50.71 -15.94
CA GLY A 596 -15.10 51.11 -15.82
C GLY A 596 -16.08 50.19 -16.56
N LEU A 597 -15.64 48.98 -16.91
CA LEU A 597 -16.38 47.99 -17.69
C LEU A 597 -16.46 46.70 -16.89
N ASP A 598 -17.54 45.93 -17.08
CA ASP A 598 -17.65 44.57 -16.56
C ASP A 598 -16.89 43.54 -17.43
N VAL A 599 -16.82 42.30 -16.95
CA VAL A 599 -16.12 41.20 -17.65
C VAL A 599 -16.66 40.96 -19.06
N LYS A 600 -17.99 41.03 -19.25
CA LYS A 600 -18.65 40.77 -20.54
C LYS A 600 -18.36 41.90 -21.53
N GLU A 601 -18.39 43.14 -21.06
CA GLU A 601 -18.06 44.32 -21.83
C GLU A 601 -16.59 44.31 -22.27
N ILE A 602 -15.66 43.95 -21.37
CA ILE A 602 -14.23 43.80 -21.71
C ILE A 602 -14.04 42.74 -22.79
N LYS A 603 -14.68 41.57 -22.62
CA LYS A 603 -14.60 40.47 -23.58
C LYS A 603 -15.13 40.91 -24.96
N GLN A 604 -16.28 41.59 -24.98
CA GLN A 604 -16.88 42.10 -26.22
C GLN A 604 -15.98 43.13 -26.88
N TRP A 605 -15.41 44.06 -26.11
CA TRP A 605 -14.51 45.10 -26.61
C TRP A 605 -13.30 44.52 -27.33
N PHE A 606 -12.63 43.55 -26.71
CA PHE A 606 -11.48 42.89 -27.34
C PHE A 606 -11.89 41.99 -28.51
N ALA A 607 -13.05 41.34 -28.46
CA ALA A 607 -13.56 40.56 -29.57
C ALA A 607 -13.86 41.44 -30.80
N ASP A 608 -14.49 42.59 -30.60
CA ASP A 608 -14.80 43.55 -31.66
C ASP A 608 -13.53 44.14 -32.27
N HIS A 609 -12.53 44.46 -31.43
CA HIS A 609 -11.22 44.90 -31.91
C HIS A 609 -10.54 43.80 -32.73
N ALA A 610 -10.50 42.57 -32.22
CA ALA A 610 -9.89 41.45 -32.91
C ALA A 610 -10.57 41.18 -34.27
N ALA A 611 -11.91 41.22 -34.32
CA ALA A 611 -12.67 41.07 -35.55
C ALA A 611 -12.40 42.20 -36.55
N ARG A 612 -12.35 43.46 -36.09
CA ARG A 612 -12.10 44.64 -36.95
C ARG A 612 -10.72 44.61 -37.59
N TYR A 613 -9.71 44.13 -36.87
CA TYR A 613 -8.33 44.15 -37.33
C TYR A 613 -7.82 42.79 -37.82
N GLY A 614 -8.64 41.75 -37.77
CA GLY A 614 -8.21 40.38 -38.09
C GLY A 614 -7.10 39.89 -37.16
N ALA A 615 -7.17 40.25 -35.88
CA ALA A 615 -6.28 39.73 -34.84
C ALA A 615 -6.83 38.44 -34.26
N GLU A 616 -5.96 37.54 -33.82
CA GLU A 616 -6.38 36.36 -33.07
C GLU A 616 -6.48 36.70 -31.58
N LEU A 617 -7.67 36.52 -30.99
CA LEU A 617 -7.89 36.70 -29.56
C LEU A 617 -7.92 35.35 -28.86
N ILE A 618 -7.08 35.19 -27.85
CA ILE A 618 -7.10 34.07 -26.91
C ILE A 618 -7.23 34.61 -25.49
N TRP A 619 -7.80 33.82 -24.59
CA TRP A 619 -7.97 34.22 -23.20
C TRP A 619 -7.88 33.05 -22.26
N ASP A 620 -7.67 33.36 -20.99
CA ASP A 620 -7.67 32.40 -19.91
C ASP A 620 -8.17 33.05 -18.61
N ALA A 621 -8.72 32.24 -17.71
CA ALA A 621 -9.26 32.72 -16.44
C ALA A 621 -8.82 31.80 -15.28
N LEU A 622 -8.59 32.43 -14.13
CA LEU A 622 -8.08 31.83 -12.91
C LEU A 622 -8.88 32.33 -11.71
N PRO A 623 -9.78 31.50 -11.14
CA PRO A 623 -10.46 31.84 -9.90
C PRO A 623 -9.49 31.81 -8.73
N MET A 624 -9.63 32.78 -7.83
CA MET A 624 -8.82 32.96 -6.63
C MET A 624 -9.72 33.11 -5.40
N LEU A 625 -9.23 32.66 -4.23
CA LEU A 625 -9.98 32.76 -2.97
C LEU A 625 -9.15 33.47 -1.90
N THR A 626 -9.58 34.65 -1.48
CA THR A 626 -8.95 35.42 -0.42
C THR A 626 -9.55 35.06 0.94
N ARG A 627 -8.69 34.67 1.88
CA ARG A 627 -9.03 34.21 3.24
C ARG A 627 -8.47 35.17 4.31
N PRO A 628 -9.09 35.19 5.52
CA PRO A 628 -8.64 36.01 6.64
C PRO A 628 -7.15 35.85 6.97
#